data_AF-A0A7C1MIU9-F1
#
_entry.id   AF-A0A7C1MIU9-F1
#
_cell.length_a   1.000
_cell.length_b   1.000
_cell.length_c   1.000
_cell.angle_alpha   90.00
_cell.angle_beta   90.00
_cell.angle_gamma   90.00
#
_symmetry.space_group_name_H-M   'P 1'
#
loop_
_entity.id
_entity.type
_entity.pdbx_description
1 polymer ?
#
loop_
_entity_poly.entity_id
_entity_poly.type
_entity_poly.pdbx_seq_one_letter_code
_entity_poly.pdbx_strand_id
1 'polypeptide(L)'
;MSKPDTPFPRLKLTVENVYGHCYHGYKKGDELILEDFTHPPKYFCLGLAHVLFPVIYALSFGAKFPFRDNQRSLLVTCPDGGKLEFKAEIFEKDSDKIQNIPKDPNHKGPKPKKMVIEIVKAKGKCHFGYKMGDKWETTGLKCIPGFCGAAFHTAFPALFALNFGAKFSFMDNPDSIDTVTCPDGGNIIMKVTRVEEDKK
;
A
#
# COMPACT_ATOMS: atom_id res chain seq x y z
N MET A 1 -24.92 8.86 5.10
CA MET A 1 -23.92 8.27 6.00
C MET A 1 -23.24 9.41 6.73
N SER A 2 -23.09 9.31 8.05
CA SER A 2 -22.30 10.28 8.84
C SER A 2 -20.82 10.19 8.47
N LYS A 3 -20.04 11.20 8.85
CA LYS A 3 -18.58 11.17 8.67
C LYS A 3 -18.00 9.93 9.38
N PRO A 4 -17.11 9.15 8.73
CA PRO A 4 -16.46 8.01 9.36
C PRO A 4 -15.64 8.46 10.59
N ASP A 5 -15.75 7.72 11.69
CA ASP A 5 -14.83 7.85 12.82
C ASP A 5 -13.61 6.97 12.53
N THR A 6 -12.50 7.60 12.14
CA THR A 6 -11.29 6.91 11.67
C THR A 6 -10.04 7.44 12.36
N PRO A 7 -9.14 6.57 12.84
CA PRO A 7 -7.91 7.01 13.49
C PRO A 7 -6.81 7.42 12.50
N PHE A 8 -7.05 7.26 11.19
CA PHE A 8 -6.06 7.42 10.13
C PHE A 8 -6.06 8.83 9.55
N PRO A 9 -4.90 9.33 9.09
CA PRO A 9 -4.84 10.63 8.43
C PRO A 9 -5.56 10.63 7.08
N ARG A 10 -6.11 11.79 6.71
CA ARG A 10 -6.62 12.05 5.36
C ARG A 10 -5.51 11.96 4.31
N LEU A 11 -5.90 11.73 3.07
CA LEU A 11 -5.02 11.76 1.91
C LEU A 11 -5.51 12.75 0.87
N LYS A 12 -4.58 13.34 0.13
CA LYS A 12 -4.84 14.23 -1.00
C LYS A 12 -4.30 13.60 -2.26
N LEU A 13 -5.12 13.55 -3.30
CA LEU A 13 -4.68 13.26 -4.66
C LEU A 13 -4.77 14.53 -5.48
N THR A 14 -3.69 14.91 -6.15
CA THR A 14 -3.69 15.98 -7.15
C THR A 14 -3.48 15.37 -8.52
N VAL A 15 -4.33 15.71 -9.49
CA VAL A 15 -4.13 15.30 -10.89
C VAL A 15 -3.02 16.15 -11.49
N GLU A 16 -1.83 15.58 -11.60
CA GLU A 16 -0.65 16.29 -12.13
C GLU A 16 -0.70 16.39 -13.65
N ASN A 17 -1.10 15.29 -14.31
CA ASN A 17 -1.09 15.20 -15.77
C ASN A 17 -2.25 14.38 -16.31
N VAL A 18 -2.73 14.79 -17.49
CA VAL A 18 -3.76 14.10 -18.29
C VAL A 18 -3.22 13.96 -19.71
N TYR A 19 -2.91 12.73 -20.10
CA TYR A 19 -2.35 12.36 -21.40
C TYR A 19 -3.40 11.75 -22.35
N GLY A 20 -4.58 11.39 -21.83
CA GLY A 20 -5.65 10.80 -22.62
C GLY A 20 -7.02 10.99 -22.00
N HIS A 21 -8.04 10.43 -22.66
CA HIS A 21 -9.42 10.56 -22.24
C HIS A 21 -9.69 9.83 -20.91
N CYS A 22 -10.38 10.50 -19.98
CA CYS A 22 -10.83 9.94 -18.71
C CYS A 22 -12.36 9.87 -18.67
N TYR A 23 -12.93 8.67 -18.47
CA TYR A 23 -14.38 8.49 -18.33
C TYR A 23 -14.95 9.15 -17.06
N HIS A 24 -14.13 9.35 -16.03
CA HIS A 24 -14.51 10.08 -14.81
C HIS A 24 -14.40 11.61 -14.95
N GLY A 25 -13.84 12.10 -16.06
CA GLY A 25 -13.75 13.53 -16.33
C GLY A 25 -12.73 14.30 -15.49
N TYR A 26 -11.78 13.61 -14.83
CA TYR A 26 -10.70 14.26 -14.08
C TYR A 26 -9.85 15.15 -14.98
N LYS A 27 -9.51 16.34 -14.48
CA LYS A 27 -8.73 17.38 -15.16
C LYS A 27 -7.46 17.67 -14.39
N LYS A 28 -6.43 18.13 -15.09
CA LYS A 28 -5.18 18.59 -14.46
C LYS A 28 -5.49 19.68 -13.43
N GLY A 29 -4.93 19.53 -12.23
CA GLY A 29 -5.16 20.41 -11.09
C GLY A 29 -6.35 20.01 -10.21
N ASP A 30 -7.17 19.04 -10.62
CA ASP A 30 -8.23 18.54 -9.74
C ASP A 30 -7.63 17.94 -8.47
N GLU A 31 -8.28 18.22 -7.34
CA GLU A 31 -7.90 17.70 -6.03
C GLU A 31 -8.99 16.78 -5.49
N LEU A 32 -8.59 15.59 -5.04
CA LEU A 32 -9.47 14.62 -4.41
C LEU A 32 -9.00 14.37 -2.99
N ILE A 33 -9.88 14.56 -2.02
CA ILE A 33 -9.60 14.33 -0.60
C ILE A 33 -10.24 13.03 -0.16
N LEU A 34 -9.43 12.07 0.27
CA LEU A 34 -9.89 10.83 0.90
C LEU A 34 -9.88 11.05 2.41
N GLU A 35 -10.97 10.66 3.08
CA GLU A 35 -11.05 10.80 4.55
C GLU A 35 -10.00 9.92 5.25
N ASP A 36 -9.69 8.77 4.66
CA ASP A 36 -8.54 7.92 4.97
C ASP A 36 -8.29 6.95 3.80
N PHE A 37 -7.39 5.98 3.97
CA PHE A 37 -7.09 4.99 2.93
C PHE A 37 -8.23 3.98 2.62
N THR A 38 -9.30 3.98 3.42
CA THR A 38 -10.48 3.10 3.30
C THR A 38 -11.75 3.83 2.85
N HIS A 39 -11.80 5.16 2.95
CA HIS A 39 -12.97 5.98 2.66
C HIS A 39 -12.72 6.96 1.51
N PRO A 40 -12.96 6.54 0.25
CA PRO A 40 -12.82 7.40 -0.90
C PRO A 40 -14.00 8.39 -1.07
N PRO A 41 -13.81 9.47 -1.85
CA PRO A 41 -14.91 10.34 -2.28
C PRO A 41 -16.06 9.59 -2.94
N LYS A 42 -17.23 10.22 -2.98
CA LYS A 42 -18.38 9.71 -3.75
C LYS A 42 -18.01 9.62 -5.24
N TYR A 43 -18.39 8.52 -5.89
CA TYR A 43 -18.10 8.23 -7.31
C TYR A 43 -16.62 8.14 -7.68
N PHE A 44 -15.77 7.76 -6.73
CA PHE A 44 -14.34 7.55 -6.96
C PHE A 44 -14.08 6.41 -7.97
N CYS A 45 -13.08 6.61 -8.82
CA CYS A 45 -12.69 5.62 -9.83
C CYS A 45 -12.14 4.34 -9.18
N LEU A 46 -12.82 3.21 -9.36
CA LEU A 46 -12.39 1.92 -8.79
C LEU A 46 -11.09 1.39 -9.42
N GLY A 47 -10.86 1.69 -10.70
CA GLY A 47 -9.59 1.38 -11.35
C GLY A 47 -8.42 2.14 -10.71
N LEU A 48 -8.61 3.43 -10.43
CA LEU A 48 -7.63 4.21 -9.67
C LEU A 48 -7.47 3.66 -8.24
N ALA A 49 -8.57 3.35 -7.55
CA ALA A 49 -8.54 2.80 -6.20
C ALA A 49 -7.64 1.56 -6.11
N HIS A 50 -7.72 0.66 -7.09
CA HIS A 50 -6.93 -0.57 -7.13
C HIS A 50 -5.41 -0.32 -7.19
N VAL A 51 -4.95 0.55 -8.09
CA VAL A 51 -3.51 0.88 -8.22
C VAL A 51 -3.01 1.82 -7.12
N LEU A 52 -3.89 2.65 -6.58
CA LEU A 52 -3.59 3.63 -5.54
C LEU A 52 -3.44 2.97 -4.17
N PHE A 53 -4.22 1.92 -3.90
CA PHE A 53 -4.36 1.35 -2.56
C PHE A 53 -3.02 1.00 -1.88
N PRO A 54 -2.07 0.28 -2.52
CA PRO A 54 -0.78 -0.03 -1.89
C PRO A 54 -0.01 1.22 -1.43
N VAL A 55 -0.14 2.32 -2.19
CA VAL A 55 0.56 3.58 -1.94
C VAL A 55 -0.04 4.32 -0.74
N ILE A 56 -1.37 4.52 -0.76
CA ILE A 56 -2.05 5.25 0.32
C ILE A 56 -2.05 4.44 1.62
N TYR A 57 -2.12 3.11 1.53
CA TYR A 57 -1.93 2.19 2.64
C TYR A 57 -0.53 2.37 3.25
N ALA A 58 0.53 2.32 2.44
CA ALA A 58 1.90 2.53 2.90
C ALA A 58 2.12 3.91 3.55
N LEU A 59 1.64 4.98 2.91
CA LEU A 59 1.72 6.34 3.47
C LEU A 59 1.05 6.43 4.84
N SER A 60 -0.16 5.85 4.98
CA SER A 60 -0.94 5.86 6.21
C SER A 60 -0.21 5.20 7.39
N PHE A 61 0.62 4.20 7.10
CA PHE A 61 1.43 3.49 8.11
C PHE A 61 2.89 3.96 8.17
N GLY A 62 3.18 5.16 7.68
CA GLY A 62 4.46 5.83 7.91
C GLY A 62 5.57 5.51 6.89
N ALA A 63 5.27 4.83 5.79
CA ALA A 63 6.26 4.55 4.74
C ALA A 63 6.86 5.83 4.15
N LYS A 64 8.15 5.81 3.83
CA LYS A 64 8.85 6.95 3.22
C LYS A 64 9.42 6.54 1.87
N PHE A 65 9.30 7.44 0.89
CA PHE A 65 9.84 7.28 -0.44
C PHE A 65 11.06 8.22 -0.60
N PRO A 66 12.26 7.80 -0.17
CA PRO A 66 13.43 8.68 -0.07
C PRO A 66 13.89 9.29 -1.40
N PHE A 67 13.46 8.72 -2.52
CA PHE A 67 13.73 9.18 -3.88
C PHE A 67 12.77 10.28 -4.38
N ARG A 68 11.72 10.63 -3.61
CA ARG A 68 10.77 11.70 -3.95
C ARG A 68 11.17 13.03 -3.31
N ASP A 69 10.80 14.14 -3.96
CA ASP A 69 11.04 15.50 -3.44
C ASP A 69 10.32 15.71 -2.10
N ASN A 70 9.10 15.18 -1.97
CA ASN A 70 8.44 14.93 -0.70
C ASN A 70 8.38 13.41 -0.46
N GLN A 71 9.13 12.89 0.51
CA GLN A 71 9.14 11.47 0.84
C GLN A 71 7.80 10.93 1.36
N ARG A 72 6.87 11.82 1.74
CA ARG A 72 5.50 11.50 2.16
C ARG A 72 4.51 11.67 1.01
N SER A 73 4.97 11.40 -0.21
CA SER A 73 4.17 11.40 -1.42
C SER A 73 4.63 10.34 -2.42
N LEU A 74 3.77 9.98 -3.37
CA LEU A 74 4.14 9.19 -4.54
C LEU A 74 3.22 9.51 -5.72
N LEU A 75 3.77 9.56 -6.94
CA LEU A 75 2.98 9.57 -8.17
C LEU A 75 2.43 8.16 -8.45
N VAL A 76 1.16 8.11 -8.85
CA VAL A 76 0.41 6.92 -9.23
C VAL A 76 -0.26 7.20 -10.56
N THR A 77 -0.18 6.27 -11.50
CA THR A 77 -0.83 6.40 -12.79
C THR A 77 -2.05 5.50 -12.89
N CYS A 78 -3.06 5.93 -13.63
CA CYS A 78 -4.26 5.14 -13.92
C CYS A 78 -3.87 3.79 -14.60
N PRO A 79 -4.50 2.66 -14.25
CA PRO A 79 -4.21 1.37 -14.88
C PRO A 79 -4.60 1.29 -16.36
N ASP A 80 -5.39 2.25 -16.86
CA ASP A 80 -5.80 2.36 -18.25
C ASP A 80 -4.72 3.09 -19.08
N GLY A 81 -3.59 2.41 -19.30
CA GLY A 81 -2.49 2.91 -20.13
C GLY A 81 -1.77 4.15 -19.60
N GLY A 82 -1.89 4.46 -18.30
CA GLY A 82 -1.23 5.61 -17.70
C GLY A 82 -1.75 6.96 -18.18
N LYS A 83 -2.99 7.02 -18.71
CA LYS A 83 -3.60 8.24 -19.27
C LYS A 83 -3.69 9.41 -18.27
N LEU A 84 -3.64 9.14 -16.97
CA LEU A 84 -3.66 10.14 -15.91
C LEU A 84 -2.58 9.81 -14.89
N GLU A 85 -1.94 10.86 -14.38
CA GLU A 85 -0.98 10.79 -13.28
C GLU A 85 -1.49 11.59 -12.09
N PHE A 86 -1.50 10.96 -10.93
CA PHE A 86 -1.97 11.50 -9.66
C PHE A 86 -0.82 11.55 -8.67
N LYS A 87 -0.61 12.69 -8.02
CA LYS A 87 0.26 12.79 -6.85
C LYS A 87 -0.54 12.47 -5.59
N ALA A 88 -0.22 11.36 -4.94
CA ALA A 88 -0.78 11.00 -3.65
C ALA A 88 0.08 11.60 -2.53
N GLU A 89 -0.54 12.35 -1.63
CA GLU A 89 0.07 12.97 -0.45
C GLU A 89 -0.78 12.66 0.79
N ILE A 90 -0.18 12.76 1.97
CA ILE A 90 -0.85 12.49 3.24
C ILE A 90 -0.83 13.73 4.14
N PHE A 91 -1.95 14.01 4.80
CA PHE A 91 -2.05 15.09 5.77
C PHE A 91 -1.35 14.72 7.09
N GLU A 92 -0.92 15.74 7.83
CA GLU A 92 -0.65 15.61 9.26
C GLU A 92 -1.96 15.20 9.96
N LYS A 93 -1.86 14.36 11.00
CA LYS A 93 -3.04 13.88 11.72
C LYS A 93 -3.77 15.08 12.33
N ASP A 94 -5.09 15.11 12.18
CA ASP A 94 -5.98 16.16 12.70
C ASP A 94 -5.65 17.59 12.20
N SER A 95 -5.09 17.70 10.99
CA SER A 95 -4.66 18.97 10.38
C SER A 95 -4.95 19.02 8.86
N ASP A 96 -5.00 20.24 8.29
CA ASP A 96 -5.04 20.51 6.84
C ASP A 96 -3.64 20.68 6.22
N LYS A 97 -2.58 20.47 7.00
CA LYS A 97 -1.20 20.55 6.52
C LYS A 97 -0.75 19.22 5.91
N ILE A 98 -0.18 19.26 4.71
CA ILE A 98 0.44 18.09 4.07
C ILE A 98 1.78 17.77 4.75
N GLN A 99 2.02 16.50 5.04
CA GLN A 99 3.33 16.05 5.51
C GLN A 99 4.36 16.27 4.43
N ASN A 100 5.44 16.96 4.76
CA ASN A 100 6.54 17.20 3.85
C ASN A 100 7.86 16.79 4.51
N ILE A 101 8.47 15.74 3.96
CA ILE A 101 9.85 15.35 4.31
C ILE A 101 10.67 15.52 3.04
N PRO A 102 11.70 16.40 3.01
CA PRO A 102 12.52 16.61 1.84
C PRO A 102 13.20 15.32 1.38
N LYS A 103 13.48 15.22 0.07
CA LYS A 103 14.28 14.14 -0.53
C LYS A 103 15.54 13.84 0.27
N ASP A 104 15.85 12.55 0.44
CA ASP A 104 17.09 12.15 1.10
C ASP A 104 18.29 12.34 0.15
N PRO A 105 19.23 13.27 0.44
CA PRO A 105 20.39 13.51 -0.41
C PRO A 105 21.35 12.31 -0.43
N ASN A 106 21.25 11.41 0.56
CA ASN A 106 22.08 10.22 0.67
C ASN A 106 21.40 8.96 0.08
N HIS A 107 20.25 9.09 -0.57
CA HIS A 107 19.59 7.96 -1.21
C HIS A 107 20.42 7.45 -2.40
N LYS A 108 21.04 6.28 -2.26
CA LYS A 108 21.92 5.67 -3.28
C LYS A 108 21.24 4.67 -4.22
N GLY A 109 19.92 4.50 -4.11
CA GLY A 109 19.15 3.54 -4.90
C GLY A 109 18.31 2.59 -4.05
N PRO A 110 17.69 1.58 -4.68
CA PRO A 110 16.77 0.68 -3.98
C PRO A 110 17.51 -0.14 -2.92
N LYS A 111 16.99 -0.12 -1.68
CA LYS A 111 17.39 -1.02 -0.59
C LYS A 111 16.24 -1.98 -0.26
N PRO A 112 15.95 -2.97 -1.14
CA PRO A 112 14.79 -3.84 -1.00
C PRO A 112 14.86 -4.66 0.29
N LYS A 113 13.75 -4.77 1.00
CA LYS A 113 13.69 -5.45 2.30
C LYS A 113 13.40 -6.94 2.15
N LYS A 114 14.02 -7.75 3.00
CA LYS A 114 13.65 -9.16 3.15
C LYS A 114 12.33 -9.26 3.90
N MET A 115 11.44 -10.11 3.41
CA MET A 115 10.13 -10.35 4.00
C MET A 115 9.81 -11.84 3.99
N VAL A 116 9.06 -12.27 5.00
CA VAL A 116 8.52 -13.63 5.13
C VAL A 116 7.00 -13.56 5.08
N ILE A 117 6.40 -14.43 4.28
CA ILE A 117 4.96 -14.70 4.29
C ILE A 117 4.75 -16.08 4.94
N GLU A 118 3.97 -16.13 6.01
CA GLU A 118 3.65 -17.36 6.75
C GLU A 118 2.14 -17.58 6.78
N ILE A 119 1.68 -18.82 6.56
CA ILE A 119 0.28 -19.16 6.81
C ILE A 119 0.05 -19.34 8.31
N VAL A 120 -0.63 -18.39 8.93
CA VAL A 120 -0.98 -18.44 10.35
C VAL A 120 -2.33 -19.08 10.61
N LYS A 121 -3.15 -19.26 9.57
CA LYS A 121 -4.45 -19.91 9.66
C LYS A 121 -4.85 -20.53 8.33
N ALA A 122 -5.31 -21.77 8.39
CA ALA A 122 -5.92 -22.47 7.26
C ALA A 122 -7.28 -23.04 7.68
N LYS A 123 -8.34 -22.49 7.10
CA LYS A 123 -9.74 -22.90 7.26
C LYS A 123 -10.27 -23.29 5.89
N GLY A 124 -11.07 -24.35 5.82
CA GLY A 124 -11.65 -24.76 4.54
C GLY A 124 -10.61 -25.30 3.53
N LYS A 125 -10.91 -25.15 2.24
CA LYS A 125 -10.17 -25.79 1.15
C LYS A 125 -9.36 -24.76 0.36
N CYS A 126 -8.02 -24.89 0.39
CA CYS A 126 -7.14 -24.14 -0.49
C CYS A 126 -6.82 -24.96 -1.74
N HIS A 127 -7.14 -24.45 -2.94
CA HIS A 127 -6.81 -25.15 -4.20
C HIS A 127 -5.30 -25.25 -4.44
N PHE A 128 -4.53 -24.27 -3.96
CA PHE A 128 -3.06 -24.28 -4.02
C PHE A 128 -2.42 -25.17 -2.94
N GLY A 129 -3.22 -25.79 -2.06
CA GLY A 129 -2.73 -26.76 -1.07
C GLY A 129 -2.00 -26.16 0.13
N TYR A 130 -2.12 -24.86 0.38
CA TYR A 130 -1.47 -24.19 1.52
C TYR A 130 -1.99 -24.69 2.86
N LYS A 131 -1.06 -24.83 3.81
CA LYS A 131 -1.26 -25.36 5.15
C LYS A 131 -0.70 -24.39 6.19
N MET A 132 -1.23 -24.49 7.41
CA MET A 132 -0.69 -23.74 8.55
C MET A 132 0.81 -24.03 8.71
N GLY A 133 1.59 -22.97 8.89
CA GLY A 133 3.05 -23.02 9.02
C GLY A 133 3.83 -22.97 7.71
N ASP A 134 3.19 -23.07 6.54
CA ASP A 134 3.87 -22.88 5.26
C ASP A 134 4.48 -21.46 5.18
N LYS A 135 5.72 -21.37 4.68
CA LYS A 135 6.51 -20.14 4.65
C LYS A 135 7.15 -19.91 3.29
N TRP A 136 7.20 -18.64 2.91
CA TRP A 136 7.93 -18.18 1.74
C TRP A 136 8.70 -16.91 2.06
N GLU A 137 9.85 -16.77 1.44
CA GLU A 137 10.67 -15.57 1.52
C GLU A 137 10.58 -14.77 0.23
N THR A 138 10.63 -13.45 0.35
CA THR A 138 10.85 -12.55 -0.78
C THR A 138 11.78 -11.41 -0.40
N THR A 139 12.34 -10.75 -1.41
CA THR A 139 13.17 -9.55 -1.24
C THR A 139 12.61 -8.45 -2.11
N GLY A 140 12.25 -7.33 -1.49
CA GLY A 140 11.56 -6.24 -2.15
C GLY A 140 10.18 -6.67 -2.61
N LEU A 141 9.78 -6.25 -3.82
CA LEU A 141 8.46 -6.52 -4.39
C LEU A 141 8.48 -7.70 -5.38
N LYS A 142 9.45 -8.61 -5.25
CA LYS A 142 9.56 -9.76 -6.15
C LYS A 142 8.40 -10.72 -5.93
N CYS A 143 7.81 -11.17 -7.04
CA CYS A 143 6.89 -12.31 -7.03
C CYS A 143 7.64 -13.57 -6.58
N ILE A 144 6.96 -14.40 -5.80
CA ILE A 144 7.50 -15.66 -5.28
C ILE A 144 7.15 -16.77 -6.29
N PRO A 145 8.14 -17.51 -6.84
CA PRO A 145 7.87 -18.59 -7.79
C PRO A 145 6.89 -19.62 -7.22
N GLY A 146 5.85 -19.97 -8.00
CA GLY A 146 4.83 -20.94 -7.59
C GLY A 146 3.85 -20.46 -6.50
N PHE A 147 3.97 -19.21 -6.04
CA PHE A 147 3.04 -18.64 -5.07
C PHE A 147 1.72 -18.24 -5.75
N CYS A 148 0.61 -18.39 -5.02
CA CYS A 148 -0.72 -18.13 -5.51
C CYS A 148 -0.86 -16.65 -5.84
N GLY A 149 -1.17 -16.32 -7.10
CA GLY A 149 -1.30 -14.94 -7.56
C GLY A 149 -2.39 -14.16 -6.81
N ALA A 150 -3.50 -14.82 -6.44
CA ALA A 150 -4.56 -14.19 -5.64
C ALA A 150 -4.10 -13.87 -4.21
N ALA A 151 -3.32 -14.77 -3.59
CA ALA A 151 -2.74 -14.51 -2.27
C ALA A 151 -1.67 -13.42 -2.33
N PHE A 152 -0.86 -13.39 -3.40
CA PHE A 152 0.12 -12.32 -3.61
C PHE A 152 -0.56 -10.98 -3.77
N HIS A 153 -1.64 -10.92 -4.56
CA HIS A 153 -2.42 -9.71 -4.77
C HIS A 153 -2.96 -9.12 -3.47
N THR A 154 -3.50 -9.95 -2.57
CA THR A 154 -3.98 -9.45 -1.26
C THR A 154 -2.86 -9.13 -0.28
N ALA A 155 -1.70 -9.80 -0.37
CA ALA A 155 -0.52 -9.49 0.43
C ALA A 155 0.24 -8.25 -0.06
N PHE A 156 0.07 -7.86 -1.33
CA PHE A 156 0.88 -6.82 -1.97
C PHE A 156 0.85 -5.47 -1.24
N PRO A 157 -0.28 -4.93 -0.74
CA PRO A 157 -0.28 -3.69 0.03
C PRO A 157 0.60 -3.76 1.28
N ALA A 158 0.58 -4.88 2.00
CA ALA A 158 1.42 -5.10 3.17
C ALA A 158 2.90 -5.24 2.80
N LEU A 159 3.22 -6.02 1.76
CA LEU A 159 4.58 -6.16 1.22
C LEU A 159 5.13 -4.79 0.78
N PHE A 160 4.32 -4.00 0.09
CA PHE A 160 4.68 -2.66 -0.38
C PHE A 160 4.95 -1.72 0.80
N ALA A 161 4.04 -1.65 1.77
CA ALA A 161 4.20 -0.81 2.95
C ALA A 161 5.45 -1.17 3.75
N LEU A 162 5.64 -2.46 4.05
CA LEU A 162 6.80 -2.94 4.78
C LEU A 162 8.10 -2.74 3.99
N ASN A 163 8.12 -2.90 2.68
CA ASN A 163 9.32 -2.62 1.90
C ASN A 163 9.79 -1.14 2.03
N PHE A 164 8.84 -0.20 2.17
CA PHE A 164 9.13 1.24 2.27
C PHE A 164 9.13 1.79 3.71
N GLY A 165 9.27 0.92 4.70
CA GLY A 165 9.53 1.38 6.08
C GLY A 165 8.28 1.61 6.93
N ALA A 166 7.08 1.22 6.45
CA ALA A 166 5.88 1.30 7.29
C ALA A 166 6.03 0.49 8.58
N LYS A 167 5.28 0.89 9.61
CA LYS A 167 5.17 0.21 10.90
C LYS A 167 3.70 0.10 11.31
N PHE A 168 3.27 -1.10 11.69
CA PHE A 168 1.90 -1.37 12.15
C PHE A 168 1.86 -1.35 13.68
N SER A 169 1.78 -0.16 14.27
CA SER A 169 1.88 0.03 15.74
C SER A 169 0.77 -0.63 16.57
N PHE A 170 -0.29 -1.09 15.92
CA PHE A 170 -1.40 -1.83 16.53
C PHE A 170 -1.18 -3.36 16.54
N MET A 171 -0.05 -3.83 16.00
CA MET A 171 0.34 -5.24 16.01
C MET A 171 1.42 -5.47 17.08
N ASP A 172 1.49 -6.67 17.66
CA ASP A 172 2.51 -7.04 18.65
C ASP A 172 3.94 -6.85 18.13
N ASN A 173 4.16 -7.16 16.85
CA ASN A 173 5.38 -6.83 16.13
C ASN A 173 5.06 -5.76 15.06
N PRO A 174 5.52 -4.50 15.22
CA PRO A 174 5.29 -3.41 14.26
C PRO A 174 5.84 -3.65 12.85
N ASP A 175 6.76 -4.61 12.68
CA ASP A 175 7.29 -5.03 11.38
C ASP A 175 6.47 -6.15 10.73
N SER A 176 5.29 -6.47 11.26
CA SER A 176 4.44 -7.52 10.72
C SER A 176 2.96 -7.18 10.75
N ILE A 177 2.19 -7.86 9.90
CA ILE A 177 0.73 -7.87 9.93
C ILE A 177 0.24 -9.29 9.66
N ASP A 178 -0.64 -9.82 10.53
CA ASP A 178 -1.11 -11.22 10.51
C ASP A 178 -2.59 -11.39 10.14
N THR A 179 -3.17 -10.36 9.53
CA THR A 179 -4.57 -10.30 9.11
C THR A 179 -4.74 -10.34 7.59
N VAL A 180 -3.65 -10.52 6.83
CA VAL A 180 -3.72 -10.57 5.36
C VAL A 180 -4.50 -11.82 4.96
N THR A 181 -5.65 -11.61 4.32
CA THR A 181 -6.63 -12.66 4.12
C THR A 181 -6.76 -13.01 2.64
N CYS A 182 -6.84 -14.31 2.36
CA CYS A 182 -7.16 -14.82 1.03
C CYS A 182 -8.55 -14.31 0.60
N PRO A 183 -8.72 -13.83 -0.64
CA PRO A 183 -10.01 -13.30 -1.09
C PRO A 183 -11.06 -14.42 -1.25
N ASP A 184 -10.63 -15.67 -1.35
CA ASP A 184 -11.50 -16.85 -1.43
C ASP A 184 -11.96 -17.28 -0.02
N GLY A 185 -13.05 -16.67 0.43
CA GLY A 185 -13.76 -17.03 1.66
C GLY A 185 -12.96 -16.85 2.97
N GLY A 186 -11.78 -16.22 2.92
CA GLY A 186 -10.87 -16.15 4.06
C GLY A 186 -10.32 -17.52 4.49
N ASN A 187 -10.23 -18.46 3.55
CA ASN A 187 -9.75 -19.81 3.80
C ASN A 187 -8.29 -19.82 4.31
N ILE A 188 -7.48 -18.86 3.90
CA ILE A 188 -6.09 -18.72 4.32
C ILE A 188 -5.89 -17.32 4.92
N ILE A 189 -5.24 -17.25 6.10
CA ILE A 189 -4.74 -16.00 6.66
C ILE A 189 -3.22 -16.08 6.73
N MET A 190 -2.58 -15.03 6.22
CA MET A 190 -1.15 -14.89 6.09
C MET A 190 -0.63 -13.82 7.05
N LYS A 191 0.54 -14.09 7.63
CA LYS A 191 1.38 -13.12 8.29
C LYS A 191 2.49 -12.69 7.36
N VAL A 192 2.58 -11.39 7.09
CA VAL A 192 3.68 -10.78 6.36
C VAL A 192 4.57 -10.10 7.38
N THR A 193 5.87 -10.42 7.39
CA THR A 193 6.85 -9.87 8.33
C THR A 193 8.05 -9.32 7.56
N ARG A 194 8.47 -8.08 7.85
CA ARG A 194 9.78 -7.55 7.44
C ARG A 194 10.84 -8.11 8.38
N VAL A 195 11.84 -8.76 7.82
CA VAL A 195 12.98 -9.30 8.57
C VAL A 195 13.98 -8.17 8.79
N GLU A 196 14.45 -7.99 10.02
CA GLU A 196 15.56 -7.08 10.29
C GLU A 196 16.82 -7.60 9.59
N GLU A 197 17.48 -6.75 8.81
CA GLU A 197 18.82 -7.06 8.34
C GLU A 197 19.76 -6.88 9.54
N ASP A 198 20.35 -7.98 10.03
CA ASP A 198 21.43 -7.91 11.01
C ASP A 198 22.41 -6.82 10.55
N LYS A 199 22.66 -5.85 11.43
CA LYS A 199 23.70 -4.84 11.22
C LYS A 199 25.05 -5.56 11.26
N LYS A 200 25.49 -6.09 10.11
CA LYS A 200 26.89 -6.41 9.88
C LYS A 200 27.70 -5.13 9.73
#